data_AF-A0A4Z2EEX2-F1
#
_entry.id   AF-A0A4Z2EEX2-F1
#
_cell.length_a   1.000
_cell.length_b   1.000
_cell.length_c   1.000
_cell.angle_alpha   90.00
_cell.angle_beta   90.00
_cell.angle_gamma   90.00
#
_symmetry.space_group_name_H-M   'P 1'
#
loop_
_entity.id
_entity.type
_entity.pdbx_description
1 polymer ?
#
loop_
_entity_poly.entity_id
_entity_poly.type
_entity_poly.pdbx_seq_one_letter_code
_entity_poly.pdbx_strand_id
1 'polypeptide(L)'
;MEVENDPKVWYVSLALSKDLTIPWLKQIKDVLWTCCQLLKHLKPDILQDNKLVTLYLSMLVTFTDTLTWRIILLTNGLARSKPSLSKGTLTAIFSLSLRPVIAAHFSDNLLRSFLLHIMSVPAVVSHLSVLTPECMASIQTNDLLRKFILFLSREEQCLDICVCLEGSHTLCLLGNLIHLGYLTEKVLEEEANHFVKDLTDMLSYCQRYVSQKKSNLTHWHPVLGWFSQTVDYGLNESMPLVTKQLQYLWGVSVIRTLFSDVLSKKLESQEPTPPPPQPSTSQNNLPVKNLFKRAFQKSASVRNILKPVGGKRVDSVEVQKVCSICVLYQTALSTLTQIRLQILTGLTYLDDLLPKLWAFICELGPQGGLKLFMECLNNDTEESKQLLAMLMLFCDCSRHLITILDDIEVYEEQTSFKIEELITISLFLNTFVFKMIWEGILENAKGEKLELFHSVHGWLMVLYERDCRRRFSPDDHWLRK
;
A
#
# COMPACT_ATOMS: atom_id res chain seq x y z
N MET A 1 47.79 -27.52 6.32
CA MET A 1 47.35 -26.94 7.60
C MET A 1 46.91 -25.53 7.30
N GLU A 2 45.88 -25.04 7.99
CA GLU A 2 45.17 -23.76 7.79
C GLU A 2 43.97 -23.83 6.83
N VAL A 3 42.97 -24.61 7.26
CA VAL A 3 41.56 -24.29 7.01
C VAL A 3 41.09 -23.56 8.27
N GLU A 4 41.25 -22.24 8.29
CA GLU A 4 40.71 -21.39 9.33
C GLU A 4 39.18 -21.29 9.16
N ASN A 5 38.45 -21.78 10.16
CA ASN A 5 37.19 -21.23 10.70
C ASN A 5 36.18 -20.59 9.72
N ASP A 6 35.74 -21.33 8.70
CA ASP A 6 34.49 -21.02 7.99
C ASP A 6 33.30 -21.53 8.84
N PRO A 7 32.16 -20.81 8.94
CA PRO A 7 31.12 -21.08 9.92
C PRO A 7 30.59 -22.50 9.71
N LYS A 8 30.77 -23.37 10.72
CA LYS A 8 30.38 -24.79 10.81
C LYS A 8 29.61 -25.27 9.57
N VAL A 9 30.20 -26.10 8.72
CA VAL A 9 29.49 -26.74 7.60
C VAL A 9 28.50 -27.76 8.17
N TRP A 10 27.19 -27.57 7.97
CA TRP A 10 26.15 -28.55 8.34
C TRP A 10 25.68 -29.24 7.06
N TYR A 11 25.20 -30.48 7.13
CA TYR A 11 24.74 -31.21 5.94
C TYR A 11 23.70 -30.44 5.11
N VAL A 12 22.90 -29.59 5.76
CA VAL A 12 21.94 -28.69 5.10
C VAL A 12 22.60 -27.53 4.35
N SER A 13 23.76 -27.03 4.80
CA SER A 13 24.47 -25.94 4.12
C SER A 13 25.11 -26.38 2.80
N LEU A 14 25.24 -27.70 2.55
CA LEU A 14 25.66 -28.25 1.26
C LEU A 14 24.66 -27.92 0.13
N ALA A 15 23.39 -27.68 0.45
CA ALA A 15 22.39 -27.20 -0.51
C ALA A 15 22.74 -25.84 -1.13
N LEU A 16 23.56 -25.05 -0.44
CA LEU A 16 23.93 -23.68 -0.82
C LEU A 16 25.19 -23.61 -1.69
N SER A 17 25.98 -24.68 -1.73
CA SER A 17 27.18 -24.76 -2.57
C SER A 17 26.78 -25.05 -4.02
N LYS A 18 27.17 -24.17 -4.94
CA LYS A 18 26.86 -24.29 -6.38
C LYS A 18 27.24 -25.65 -6.97
N ASP A 19 28.32 -26.23 -6.49
CA ASP A 19 28.85 -27.50 -7.01
C ASP A 19 28.15 -28.72 -6.40
N LEU A 20 27.57 -28.57 -5.21
CA LEU A 20 27.00 -29.67 -4.43
C LEU A 20 25.47 -29.67 -4.37
N THR A 21 24.79 -28.58 -4.79
CA THR A 21 23.32 -28.49 -4.75
C THR A 21 22.63 -29.63 -5.50
N ILE A 22 23.07 -29.95 -6.73
CA ILE A 22 22.41 -30.99 -7.55
C ILE A 22 22.65 -32.39 -6.97
N PRO A 23 23.89 -32.80 -6.63
CA PRO A 23 24.14 -34.06 -5.92
C PRO A 23 23.37 -34.16 -4.59
N TRP A 24 23.33 -33.07 -3.82
CA TRP A 24 22.62 -33.01 -2.54
C TRP A 24 21.11 -33.18 -2.72
N LEU A 25 20.48 -32.51 -3.70
CA LEU A 25 19.05 -32.67 -3.99
C LEU A 25 18.71 -34.11 -4.40
N LYS A 26 19.58 -34.77 -5.17
CA LYS A 26 19.42 -36.18 -5.54
C LYS A 26 19.50 -37.07 -4.29
N GLN A 27 20.53 -36.89 -3.48
CA GLN A 27 20.74 -37.64 -2.25
C GLN A 27 19.57 -37.47 -1.26
N ILE A 28 19.06 -36.25 -1.06
CA ILE A 28 17.90 -36.00 -0.21
C ILE A 28 16.67 -36.71 -0.75
N LYS A 29 16.39 -36.65 -2.06
CA LYS A 29 15.26 -37.38 -2.64
C LYS A 29 15.38 -38.89 -2.41
N ASP A 30 16.56 -39.46 -2.60
CA ASP A 30 16.81 -40.88 -2.39
C ASP A 30 16.64 -41.27 -0.91
N VAL A 31 17.15 -40.44 0.01
CA VAL A 31 17.02 -40.64 1.46
C VAL A 31 15.55 -40.55 1.89
N LEU A 32 14.81 -39.53 1.45
CA LEU A 32 13.40 -39.36 1.80
C LEU A 32 12.53 -40.48 1.21
N TRP A 33 12.80 -40.88 -0.03
CA TRP A 33 12.12 -42.01 -0.64
C TRP A 33 12.38 -43.31 0.13
N THR A 34 13.63 -43.52 0.56
CA THR A 34 14.00 -44.67 1.40
C THR A 34 13.28 -44.62 2.74
N CYS A 35 13.20 -43.45 3.40
CA CYS A 35 12.40 -43.28 4.62
C CYS A 35 10.93 -43.65 4.40
N CYS A 36 10.32 -43.22 3.30
CA CYS A 36 8.93 -43.59 2.96
C CYS A 36 8.77 -45.09 2.69
N GLN A 37 9.74 -45.75 2.05
CA GLN A 37 9.70 -47.19 1.81
C GLN A 37 9.84 -47.97 3.13
N LEU A 38 10.79 -47.59 3.98
CA LEU A 38 11.04 -48.25 5.26
C LEU A 38 9.87 -48.08 6.24
N LEU A 39 9.21 -46.92 6.25
CA LEU A 39 8.02 -46.68 7.09
C LEU A 39 6.87 -47.65 6.79
N LYS A 40 6.73 -48.16 5.56
CA LYS A 40 5.68 -49.12 5.20
C LYS A 40 5.82 -50.48 5.90
N HIS A 41 7.01 -50.79 6.41
CA HIS A 41 7.34 -52.10 6.96
C HIS A 41 7.48 -52.10 8.49
N LEU A 42 7.40 -50.93 9.14
CA LEU A 42 7.57 -50.78 10.59
C LEU A 42 6.22 -50.82 11.32
N LYS A 43 6.19 -51.42 12.51
CA LYS A 43 5.00 -51.46 13.35
C LYS A 43 5.17 -50.59 14.59
N PRO A 44 4.32 -49.57 14.81
CA PRO A 44 4.47 -48.63 15.92
C PRO A 44 4.35 -49.28 17.31
N ASP A 45 3.72 -50.46 17.40
CA ASP A 45 3.55 -51.22 18.64
C ASP A 45 4.84 -51.90 19.12
N ILE A 46 5.86 -52.00 18.26
CA ILE A 46 7.17 -52.57 18.61
C ILE A 46 8.10 -51.43 19.04
N LEU A 47 8.63 -51.50 20.26
CA LEU A 47 9.43 -50.42 20.86
C LEU A 47 10.66 -50.01 20.02
N GLN A 48 11.31 -50.97 19.36
CA GLN A 48 12.46 -50.71 18.48
C GLN A 48 12.02 -50.04 17.16
N ASP A 49 10.96 -50.53 16.55
CA ASP A 49 10.37 -49.95 15.34
C ASP A 49 9.84 -48.54 15.62
N ASN A 50 9.28 -48.27 16.79
CA ASN A 50 8.77 -46.94 17.15
C ASN A 50 9.89 -45.88 17.18
N LYS A 51 11.10 -46.23 17.62
CA LYS A 51 12.27 -45.34 17.52
C LYS A 51 12.65 -45.05 16.08
N LEU A 52 12.58 -46.06 15.20
CA LEU A 52 12.87 -45.92 13.77
C LEU A 52 11.77 -45.15 13.04
N VAL A 53 10.49 -45.38 13.38
CA VAL A 53 9.35 -44.61 12.90
C VAL A 53 9.52 -43.14 13.28
N THR A 54 9.85 -42.85 14.53
CA THR A 54 10.11 -41.49 15.00
C THR A 54 11.28 -40.85 14.24
N LEU A 55 12.37 -41.59 14.01
CA LEU A 55 13.53 -41.10 13.25
C LEU A 55 13.19 -40.82 11.78
N TYR A 56 12.51 -41.73 11.10
CA TYR A 56 12.15 -41.58 9.69
C TYR A 56 11.09 -40.51 9.47
N LEU A 57 10.10 -40.41 10.35
CA LEU A 57 9.15 -39.30 10.35
C LEU A 57 9.85 -37.99 10.66
N SER A 58 10.77 -37.94 11.62
CA SER A 58 11.56 -36.75 11.92
C SER A 58 12.45 -36.34 10.74
N MET A 59 13.07 -37.28 10.01
CA MET A 59 13.82 -36.99 8.79
C MET A 59 12.92 -36.48 7.67
N LEU A 60 11.77 -37.12 7.45
CA LEU A 60 10.78 -36.65 6.49
C LEU A 60 10.33 -35.24 6.83
N VAL A 61 9.87 -35.00 8.05
CA VAL A 61 9.45 -33.68 8.53
C VAL A 61 10.62 -32.71 8.41
N THR A 62 11.80 -32.95 8.95
CA THR A 62 12.92 -32.00 8.91
C THR A 62 13.29 -31.54 7.48
N PHE A 63 13.26 -32.44 6.49
CA PHE A 63 13.62 -32.11 5.11
C PHE A 63 12.44 -31.79 4.18
N THR A 64 11.20 -31.91 4.67
CA THR A 64 9.98 -31.52 3.95
C THR A 64 9.22 -30.38 4.63
N ASP A 65 9.58 -30.04 5.86
CA ASP A 65 8.96 -29.01 6.68
C ASP A 65 9.37 -27.63 6.18
N THR A 66 8.35 -26.86 5.91
CA THR A 66 8.39 -25.44 5.58
C THR A 66 9.15 -24.59 6.60
N LEU A 67 9.17 -24.96 7.90
CA LEU A 67 9.98 -24.27 8.91
C LEU A 67 11.49 -24.39 8.61
N THR A 68 11.96 -25.56 8.17
CA THR A 68 13.36 -25.76 7.79
C THR A 68 13.71 -24.97 6.52
N TRP A 69 12.81 -24.89 5.55
CA TRP A 69 13.00 -24.06 4.35
C TRP A 69 13.03 -22.57 4.68
N ARG A 70 12.19 -22.10 5.61
CA ARG A 70 12.26 -20.73 6.13
C ARG A 70 13.62 -20.47 6.77
N ILE A 71 14.15 -21.38 7.59
CA ILE A 71 15.49 -21.26 8.18
C ILE A 71 16.58 -21.26 7.10
N ILE A 72 16.48 -22.09 6.05
CA ILE A 72 17.46 -22.08 4.95
C ILE A 72 17.41 -20.77 4.15
N LEU A 73 16.19 -20.26 3.87
CA LEU A 73 15.97 -19.01 3.13
C LEU A 73 16.37 -17.77 3.94
N LEU A 74 16.01 -17.72 5.23
CA LEU A 74 16.30 -16.61 6.15
C LEU A 74 17.75 -16.63 6.64
N THR A 75 18.26 -17.76 7.11
CA THR A 75 19.53 -17.80 7.85
C THR A 75 20.76 -17.78 6.94
N ASN A 76 20.66 -18.24 5.67
CA ASN A 76 21.83 -18.36 4.79
C ASN A 76 21.65 -17.92 3.33
N GLY A 77 20.48 -17.38 2.93
CA GLY A 77 20.09 -17.19 1.52
C GLY A 77 19.78 -15.75 1.07
N LEU A 78 18.63 -15.22 1.51
CA LEU A 78 17.97 -14.04 0.92
C LEU A 78 17.94 -12.81 1.83
N ALA A 79 18.15 -12.97 3.14
CA ALA A 79 18.24 -11.85 4.08
C ALA A 79 19.63 -11.18 4.03
N ARG A 80 20.05 -10.72 2.85
CA ARG A 80 21.32 -10.02 2.57
C ARG A 80 21.18 -9.09 1.37
N SER A 81 22.10 -8.13 1.23
CA SER A 81 22.13 -7.20 0.09
C SER A 81 22.31 -7.86 -1.29
N LYS A 82 22.95 -9.03 -1.34
CA LYS A 82 23.07 -9.89 -2.53
C LYS A 82 22.67 -11.32 -2.18
N PRO A 83 21.77 -11.96 -2.94
CA PRO A 83 21.35 -13.34 -2.67
C PRO A 83 22.55 -14.28 -2.85
N SER A 84 22.81 -15.12 -1.84
CA SER A 84 23.85 -16.16 -1.90
C SER A 84 23.38 -17.41 -2.65
N LEU A 85 22.05 -17.53 -2.88
CA LEU A 85 21.44 -18.67 -3.54
C LEU A 85 21.67 -18.64 -5.05
N SER A 86 22.10 -19.78 -5.61
CA SER A 86 22.16 -19.97 -7.05
C SER A 86 20.75 -20.01 -7.66
N LYS A 87 20.62 -19.70 -8.97
CA LYS A 87 19.37 -19.87 -9.73
C LYS A 87 18.76 -21.26 -9.49
N GLY A 88 19.57 -22.32 -9.60
CA GLY A 88 19.12 -23.70 -9.43
C GLY A 88 18.63 -24.01 -8.02
N THR A 89 19.31 -23.50 -6.99
CA THR A 89 18.92 -23.67 -5.59
C THR A 89 17.58 -22.97 -5.31
N LEU A 90 17.44 -21.72 -5.75
CA LEU A 90 16.20 -20.95 -5.54
C LEU A 90 15.00 -21.58 -6.26
N THR A 91 15.18 -22.01 -7.52
CA THR A 91 14.14 -22.73 -8.27
C THR A 91 13.75 -24.03 -7.57
N ALA A 92 14.72 -24.79 -7.07
CA ALA A 92 14.45 -26.05 -6.38
C ALA A 92 13.68 -25.81 -5.08
N ILE A 93 14.11 -24.86 -4.23
CA ILE A 93 13.42 -24.54 -2.98
C ILE A 93 11.98 -24.10 -3.26
N PHE A 94 11.80 -23.13 -4.17
CA PHE A 94 10.47 -22.64 -4.52
C PHE A 94 9.57 -23.76 -5.05
N SER A 95 10.07 -24.55 -6.01
CA SER A 95 9.30 -25.65 -6.60
C SER A 95 8.96 -26.74 -5.59
N LEU A 96 9.87 -27.10 -4.68
CA LEU A 96 9.64 -28.10 -3.64
C LEU A 96 8.64 -27.59 -2.59
N SER A 97 8.66 -26.30 -2.27
CA SER A 97 7.69 -25.69 -1.35
C SER A 97 6.30 -25.54 -1.98
N LEU A 98 6.21 -25.26 -3.28
CA LEU A 98 4.94 -25.04 -3.97
C LEU A 98 4.21 -26.35 -4.33
N ARG A 99 4.94 -27.42 -4.68
CA ARG A 99 4.33 -28.70 -5.12
C ARG A 99 3.34 -29.30 -4.12
N PRO A 100 3.62 -29.38 -2.81
CA PRO A 100 2.66 -29.87 -1.83
C PRO A 100 1.39 -29.00 -1.76
N VAL A 101 1.55 -27.68 -1.86
CA VAL A 101 0.43 -26.74 -1.85
C VAL A 101 -0.48 -26.99 -3.06
N ILE A 102 0.09 -27.18 -4.25
CA ILE A 102 -0.67 -27.53 -5.46
C ILE A 102 -1.36 -28.90 -5.29
N ALA A 103 -0.62 -29.91 -4.82
CA ALA A 103 -1.13 -31.28 -4.68
C ALA A 103 -2.29 -31.37 -3.67
N ALA A 104 -2.30 -30.51 -2.65
CA ALA A 104 -3.40 -30.40 -1.69
C ALA A 104 -4.47 -29.38 -2.10
N HIS A 105 -4.50 -28.95 -3.37
CA HIS A 105 -5.45 -27.96 -3.89
C HIS A 105 -5.52 -26.66 -3.08
N PHE A 106 -4.36 -26.17 -2.64
CA PHE A 106 -4.23 -24.92 -1.88
C PHE A 106 -5.04 -24.92 -0.57
N SER A 107 -5.01 -26.03 0.17
CA SER A 107 -5.62 -26.10 1.50
C SER A 107 -5.14 -24.98 2.42
N ASP A 108 -6.05 -24.46 3.25
CA ASP A 108 -5.80 -23.33 4.15
C ASP A 108 -4.51 -23.51 4.99
N ASN A 109 -4.28 -24.73 5.51
CA ASN A 109 -3.09 -25.05 6.30
C ASN A 109 -1.78 -24.90 5.52
N LEU A 110 -1.74 -25.38 4.27
CA LEU A 110 -0.54 -25.29 3.44
C LEU A 110 -0.35 -23.89 2.86
N LEU A 111 -1.44 -23.17 2.58
CA LEU A 111 -1.38 -21.79 2.12
C LEU A 111 -0.86 -20.86 3.22
N ARG A 112 -1.36 -21.03 4.45
CA ARG A 112 -0.84 -20.39 5.66
C ARG A 112 0.65 -20.66 5.85
N SER A 113 1.05 -21.93 5.80
CA SER A 113 2.45 -22.33 5.92
C SER A 113 3.32 -21.68 4.82
N PHE A 114 2.86 -21.67 3.57
CA PHE A 114 3.57 -21.03 2.47
C PHE A 114 3.73 -19.52 2.69
N LEU A 115 2.69 -18.83 3.18
CA LEU A 115 2.76 -17.41 3.52
C LEU A 115 3.76 -17.14 4.65
N LEU A 116 3.74 -17.96 5.71
CA LEU A 116 4.59 -17.82 6.89
C LEU A 116 6.06 -18.13 6.63
N HIS A 117 6.37 -19.02 5.69
CA HIS A 117 7.70 -19.60 5.54
C HIS A 117 8.41 -19.22 4.24
N ILE A 118 7.65 -18.93 3.18
CA ILE A 118 8.21 -18.60 1.86
C ILE A 118 7.93 -17.13 1.54
N MET A 119 6.66 -16.71 1.59
CA MET A 119 6.29 -15.34 1.19
C MET A 119 6.65 -14.25 2.21
N SER A 120 6.93 -14.62 3.46
CA SER A 120 7.44 -13.71 4.48
C SER A 120 8.96 -13.47 4.38
N VAL A 121 9.67 -14.22 3.52
CA VAL A 121 11.11 -14.05 3.33
C VAL A 121 11.39 -12.72 2.64
N PRO A 122 12.31 -11.89 3.15
CA PRO A 122 12.58 -10.57 2.58
C PRO A 122 12.87 -10.64 1.08
N ALA A 123 12.18 -9.80 0.32
CA ALA A 123 12.39 -9.61 -1.12
C ALA A 123 12.33 -10.88 -2.00
N VAL A 124 11.70 -11.97 -1.54
CA VAL A 124 11.62 -13.23 -2.30
C VAL A 124 11.04 -13.03 -3.70
N VAL A 125 10.02 -12.19 -3.85
CA VAL A 125 9.39 -11.92 -5.15
C VAL A 125 10.33 -11.14 -6.08
N SER A 126 11.11 -10.22 -5.51
CA SER A 126 12.15 -9.52 -6.26
C SER A 126 13.26 -10.46 -6.71
N HIS A 127 13.65 -11.42 -5.87
CA HIS A 127 14.67 -12.41 -6.25
C HIS A 127 14.15 -13.40 -7.28
N LEU A 128 12.90 -13.87 -7.13
CA LEU A 128 12.29 -14.81 -8.08
C LEU A 128 12.11 -14.18 -9.47
N SER A 129 11.69 -12.91 -9.55
CA SER A 129 11.53 -12.19 -10.81
C SER A 129 12.85 -11.98 -11.56
N VAL A 130 13.94 -11.71 -10.85
CA VAL A 130 15.26 -11.47 -11.47
C VAL A 130 16.00 -12.76 -11.79
N LEU A 131 16.01 -13.74 -10.88
CA LEU A 131 16.85 -14.94 -11.00
C LEU A 131 16.13 -16.12 -11.64
N THR A 132 14.82 -16.27 -11.41
CA THR A 132 14.06 -17.48 -11.77
C THR A 132 12.69 -17.14 -12.40
N PRO A 133 12.64 -16.60 -13.63
CA PRO A 133 11.38 -16.25 -14.30
C PRO A 133 10.40 -17.43 -14.44
N GLU A 134 10.91 -18.66 -14.53
CA GLU A 134 10.13 -19.90 -14.57
C GLU A 134 9.26 -20.09 -13.30
N CYS A 135 9.77 -19.68 -12.13
CA CYS A 135 9.01 -19.70 -10.88
C CYS A 135 7.92 -18.62 -10.89
N MET A 136 8.18 -17.44 -11.46
CA MET A 136 7.16 -16.41 -11.63
C MET A 136 6.04 -16.86 -12.56
N ALA A 137 6.37 -17.54 -13.67
CA ALA A 137 5.36 -18.15 -14.54
C ALA A 137 4.51 -19.16 -13.77
N SER A 138 5.12 -19.97 -12.89
CA SER A 138 4.40 -20.90 -12.03
C SER A 138 3.45 -20.20 -11.04
N ILE A 139 3.85 -19.05 -10.47
CA ILE A 139 2.99 -18.21 -9.60
C ILE A 139 1.75 -17.75 -10.36
N GLN A 140 1.93 -17.28 -11.60
CA GLN A 140 0.85 -16.79 -12.46
C GLN A 140 -0.06 -17.93 -12.93
N THR A 141 0.49 -19.05 -13.40
CA THR A 141 -0.30 -20.21 -13.86
C THR A 141 -1.17 -20.78 -12.74
N ASN A 142 -0.69 -20.74 -11.50
CA ASN A 142 -1.43 -21.23 -10.35
C ASN A 142 -2.28 -20.15 -9.68
N ASP A 143 -2.36 -18.93 -10.22
CA ASP A 143 -3.13 -17.81 -9.68
C ASP A 143 -2.94 -17.64 -8.16
N LEU A 144 -1.67 -17.63 -7.73
CA LEU A 144 -1.32 -17.61 -6.32
C LEU A 144 -1.67 -16.30 -5.64
N LEU A 145 -1.54 -15.17 -6.33
CA LEU A 145 -1.87 -13.86 -5.77
C LEU A 145 -3.34 -13.81 -5.33
N ARG A 146 -4.27 -14.22 -6.20
CA ARG A 146 -5.70 -14.27 -5.87
C ARG A 146 -5.96 -15.14 -4.65
N LYS A 147 -5.32 -16.32 -4.59
CA LYS A 147 -5.47 -17.24 -3.45
C LYS A 147 -4.96 -16.63 -2.15
N PHE A 148 -3.83 -15.94 -2.19
CA PHE A 148 -3.31 -15.23 -1.01
C PHE A 148 -4.26 -14.13 -0.56
N ILE A 149 -4.77 -13.31 -1.47
CA ILE A 149 -5.73 -12.25 -1.16
C ILE A 149 -7.00 -12.83 -0.54
N LEU A 150 -7.60 -13.83 -1.17
CA LEU A 150 -8.83 -14.44 -0.66
C LEU A 150 -8.62 -15.13 0.71
N PHE A 151 -7.45 -15.73 0.93
CA PHE A 151 -7.11 -16.32 2.22
C PHE A 151 -6.94 -15.27 3.32
N LEU A 152 -6.21 -14.19 3.03
CA LEU A 152 -5.92 -13.09 3.95
C LEU A 152 -7.14 -12.20 4.23
N SER A 153 -8.09 -12.12 3.29
CA SER A 153 -9.33 -11.35 3.49
C SER A 153 -10.16 -11.79 4.69
N ARG A 154 -9.93 -13.02 5.17
CA ARG A 154 -10.48 -13.55 6.42
C ARG A 154 -9.66 -13.01 7.60
N GLU A 155 -10.30 -12.18 8.42
CA GLU A 155 -9.66 -11.44 9.51
C GLU A 155 -8.87 -12.34 10.48
N GLU A 156 -9.44 -13.50 10.87
CA GLU A 156 -8.76 -14.45 11.76
C GLU A 156 -7.45 -14.99 11.16
N GLN A 157 -7.43 -15.25 9.86
CA GLN A 157 -6.25 -15.80 9.17
C GLN A 157 -5.16 -14.74 8.97
N CYS A 158 -5.54 -13.51 8.61
CA CYS A 158 -4.61 -12.40 8.50
C CYS A 158 -3.95 -12.09 9.86
N LEU A 159 -4.76 -12.01 10.92
CA LEU A 159 -4.27 -11.76 12.26
C LEU A 159 -3.33 -12.86 12.75
N ASP A 160 -3.70 -14.13 12.57
CA ASP A 160 -2.84 -15.27 12.93
C ASP A 160 -1.49 -15.22 12.22
N ILE A 161 -1.47 -14.92 10.92
CA ILE A 161 -0.22 -14.75 10.16
C ILE A 161 0.62 -13.61 10.74
N CYS A 162 0.02 -12.44 10.96
CA CYS A 162 0.72 -11.28 11.49
C CYS A 162 1.33 -11.56 12.86
N VAL A 163 0.57 -12.21 13.75
CA VAL A 163 1.04 -12.62 15.09
C VAL A 163 2.22 -13.58 14.99
N CYS A 164 2.17 -14.55 14.08
CA CYS A 164 3.26 -15.51 13.89
C CYS A 164 4.53 -14.89 13.26
N LEU A 165 4.39 -13.85 12.44
CA LEU A 165 5.50 -13.18 11.76
C LEU A 165 6.12 -12.05 12.57
N GLU A 166 5.38 -11.48 13.51
CA GLU A 166 5.71 -10.22 14.17
C GLU A 166 5.85 -9.04 13.18
N GLY A 167 6.16 -7.84 13.66
CA GLY A 167 6.19 -6.63 12.81
C GLY A 167 7.10 -6.72 11.59
N SER A 168 8.36 -7.13 11.75
CA SER A 168 9.37 -7.03 10.68
C SER A 168 9.17 -8.04 9.55
N HIS A 169 8.76 -9.28 9.84
CA HIS A 169 8.45 -10.25 8.78
C HIS A 169 7.04 -10.05 8.19
N THR A 170 6.11 -9.46 8.94
CA THR A 170 4.83 -8.99 8.37
C THR A 170 5.09 -7.92 7.31
N LEU A 171 6.03 -7.00 7.55
CA LEU A 171 6.45 -6.02 6.56
C LEU A 171 7.08 -6.67 5.31
N CYS A 172 7.84 -7.75 5.48
CA CYS A 172 8.41 -8.49 4.36
C CYS A 172 7.32 -9.17 3.51
N LEU A 173 6.35 -9.81 4.18
CA LEU A 173 5.18 -10.37 3.50
C LEU A 173 4.42 -9.28 2.74
N LEU A 174 4.17 -8.13 3.38
CA LEU A 174 3.50 -6.99 2.78
C LEU A 174 4.23 -6.49 1.52
N GLY A 175 5.56 -6.31 1.57
CA GLY A 175 6.36 -5.94 0.41
C GLY A 175 6.28 -6.98 -0.72
N ASN A 176 6.32 -8.27 -0.40
CA ASN A 176 6.19 -9.32 -1.40
C ASN A 176 4.79 -9.35 -2.05
N LEU A 177 3.71 -9.17 -1.28
CA LEU A 177 2.35 -9.09 -1.81
C LEU A 177 2.16 -7.86 -2.72
N ILE A 178 2.67 -6.69 -2.31
CA ILE A 178 2.65 -5.48 -3.12
C ILE A 178 3.38 -5.68 -4.45
N HIS A 179 4.57 -6.30 -4.42
CA HIS A 179 5.32 -6.56 -5.64
C HIS A 179 4.59 -7.58 -6.55
N LEU A 180 3.94 -8.61 -5.99
CA LEU A 180 3.12 -9.53 -6.79
C LEU A 180 1.90 -8.85 -7.41
N GLY A 181 1.25 -7.95 -6.67
CA GLY A 181 0.14 -7.13 -7.17
C GLY A 181 0.57 -6.29 -8.37
N TYR A 182 1.72 -5.62 -8.27
CA TYR A 182 2.31 -4.87 -9.39
C TYR A 182 2.60 -5.73 -10.62
N LEU A 183 3.07 -6.97 -10.42
CA LEU A 183 3.37 -7.89 -11.52
C LEU A 183 2.11 -8.57 -12.11
N THR A 184 0.95 -8.45 -11.45
CA THR A 184 -0.28 -9.17 -11.80
C THR A 184 -1.48 -8.22 -11.80
N GLU A 185 -1.41 -7.17 -12.62
CA GLU A 185 -2.38 -6.05 -12.65
C GLU A 185 -3.84 -6.50 -12.79
N LYS A 186 -4.12 -7.54 -13.60
CA LYS A 186 -5.49 -8.07 -13.77
C LYS A 186 -6.09 -8.59 -12.47
N VAL A 187 -5.32 -9.36 -11.69
CA VAL A 187 -5.79 -9.91 -10.41
C VAL A 187 -5.92 -8.79 -9.38
N LEU A 188 -5.02 -7.80 -9.42
CA LEU A 188 -5.11 -6.62 -8.57
C LEU A 188 -6.39 -5.81 -8.85
N GLU A 189 -6.77 -5.66 -10.12
CA GLU A 189 -8.01 -4.99 -10.52
C GLU A 189 -9.26 -5.76 -10.05
N GLU A 190 -9.29 -7.08 -10.24
CA GLU A 190 -10.40 -7.95 -9.84
C GLU A 190 -10.59 -8.00 -8.31
N GLU A 191 -9.49 -8.06 -7.54
CA GLU A 191 -9.52 -8.27 -6.09
C GLU A 191 -9.11 -7.01 -5.30
N ALA A 192 -9.20 -5.82 -5.91
CA ALA A 192 -8.71 -4.57 -5.32
C ALA A 192 -9.22 -4.31 -3.89
N ASN A 193 -10.50 -4.59 -3.63
CA ASN A 193 -11.12 -4.37 -2.31
C ASN A 193 -10.49 -5.26 -1.23
N HIS A 194 -10.35 -6.55 -1.51
CA HIS A 194 -9.72 -7.50 -0.59
C HIS A 194 -8.24 -7.16 -0.41
N PHE A 195 -7.52 -6.86 -1.49
CA PHE A 195 -6.12 -6.48 -1.43
C PHE A 195 -5.88 -5.23 -0.58
N VAL A 196 -6.68 -4.18 -0.77
CA VAL A 196 -6.61 -2.95 0.02
C VAL A 196 -6.89 -3.22 1.49
N LYS A 197 -7.89 -4.05 1.80
CA LYS A 197 -8.21 -4.46 3.18
C LYS A 197 -7.03 -5.22 3.81
N ASP A 198 -6.50 -6.24 3.14
CA ASP A 198 -5.41 -7.08 3.65
C ASP A 198 -4.18 -6.24 3.99
N LEU A 199 -3.78 -5.33 3.09
CA LEU A 199 -2.65 -4.44 3.34
C LEU A 199 -2.91 -3.46 4.48
N THR A 200 -4.15 -2.95 4.61
CA THR A 200 -4.54 -2.05 5.69
C THR A 200 -4.47 -2.76 7.05
N ASP A 201 -4.95 -4.00 7.12
CA ASP A 201 -4.94 -4.81 8.34
C ASP A 201 -3.50 -5.13 8.77
N MET A 202 -2.63 -5.53 7.83
CA MET A 202 -1.21 -5.78 8.08
C MET A 202 -0.45 -4.53 8.54
N LEU A 203 -0.69 -3.37 7.91
CA LEU A 203 -0.05 -2.11 8.34
C LEU A 203 -0.55 -1.69 9.73
N SER A 204 -1.86 -1.81 9.98
CA SER A 204 -2.46 -1.53 11.29
C SER A 204 -1.87 -2.44 12.38
N TYR A 205 -1.65 -3.72 12.08
CA TYR A 205 -0.95 -4.65 12.98
C TYR A 205 0.48 -4.15 13.27
N CYS A 206 1.26 -3.81 12.24
CA CYS A 206 2.61 -3.27 12.40
C CYS A 206 2.64 -2.03 13.29
N GLN A 207 1.69 -1.10 13.09
CA GLN A 207 1.57 0.12 13.90
C GLN A 207 1.30 -0.20 15.38
N ARG A 208 0.37 -1.11 15.66
CA ARG A 208 0.05 -1.57 17.02
C ARG A 208 1.25 -2.27 17.67
N TYR A 209 1.91 -3.17 16.93
CA TYR A 209 3.07 -3.92 17.39
C TYR A 209 4.23 -2.98 17.80
N VAL A 210 4.56 -1.99 16.96
CA VAL A 210 5.60 -0.98 17.25
C VAL A 210 5.22 -0.14 18.47
N SER A 211 3.95 0.26 18.57
CA SER A 211 3.46 1.09 19.68
C SER A 211 3.50 0.35 21.03
N GLN A 212 3.19 -0.94 21.04
CA GLN A 212 3.23 -1.79 22.25
C GLN A 212 4.65 -2.11 22.71
N LYS A 213 5.62 -2.15 21.79
CA LYS A 213 7.03 -2.49 22.10
C LYS A 213 7.93 -1.27 22.36
N LYS A 214 7.36 -0.13 22.73
CA LYS A 214 8.15 1.03 23.18
C LYS A 214 8.73 0.74 24.57
N SER A 215 10.06 0.72 24.67
CA SER A 215 10.77 0.49 25.93
C SER A 215 12.05 1.33 26.01
N ASN A 216 12.76 1.31 27.13
CA ASN A 216 14.07 1.98 27.25
C ASN A 216 15.16 1.29 26.39
N LEU A 217 14.95 0.03 26.01
CA LEU A 217 15.82 -0.76 25.14
C LEU A 217 15.14 -0.93 23.78
N THR A 218 15.38 0.03 22.88
CA THR A 218 14.84 0.02 21.52
C THR A 218 15.95 -0.14 20.49
N HIS A 219 15.61 -0.76 19.37
CA HIS A 219 16.45 -0.88 18.20
C HIS A 219 15.81 -0.10 17.05
N TRP A 220 16.64 0.45 16.18
CA TRP A 220 16.19 1.17 15.00
C TRP A 220 15.93 0.22 13.85
N HIS A 221 14.73 0.32 13.28
CA HIS A 221 14.33 -0.38 12.05
C HIS A 221 14.21 0.63 10.90
N PRO A 222 14.80 0.37 9.71
CA PRO A 222 14.85 1.34 8.60
C PRO A 222 13.50 1.86 8.12
N VAL A 223 12.45 1.04 8.22
CA VAL A 223 11.09 1.39 7.78
C VAL A 223 10.16 1.77 8.94
N LEU A 224 10.13 0.96 10.02
CA LEU A 224 9.18 1.08 11.13
C LEU A 224 9.67 1.99 12.28
N GLY A 225 10.92 2.45 12.26
CA GLY A 225 11.49 3.29 13.31
C GLY A 225 11.88 2.51 14.56
N TRP A 226 11.74 3.14 15.73
CA TRP A 226 12.27 2.62 17.00
C TRP A 226 11.27 1.75 17.76
N PHE A 227 11.65 0.50 18.05
CA PHE A 227 10.90 -0.38 18.95
C PHE A 227 11.80 -1.49 19.54
N SER A 228 11.34 -2.15 20.59
CA SER A 228 12.09 -3.24 21.24
C SER A 228 11.97 -4.54 20.44
N GLN A 229 13.08 -5.02 19.88
CA GLN A 229 13.15 -6.30 19.17
C GLN A 229 14.58 -6.84 19.19
N THR A 230 14.75 -8.15 19.11
CA THR A 230 16.07 -8.76 18.83
C THR A 230 16.58 -8.29 17.46
N VAL A 231 17.83 -7.82 17.40
CA VAL A 231 18.44 -7.38 16.13
C VAL A 231 18.67 -8.57 15.21
N ASP A 232 17.98 -8.58 14.07
CA ASP A 232 18.28 -9.46 12.95
C ASP A 232 19.09 -8.67 11.89
N TYR A 233 20.40 -8.89 11.87
CA TYR A 233 21.30 -8.19 10.97
C TYR A 233 21.02 -8.49 9.49
N GLY A 234 20.62 -9.73 9.16
CA GLY A 234 20.32 -10.10 7.78
C GLY A 234 19.03 -9.44 7.28
N LEU A 235 18.02 -9.38 8.15
CA LEU A 235 16.79 -8.66 7.86
C LEU A 235 17.08 -7.19 7.55
N ASN A 236 17.86 -6.51 8.39
CA ASN A 236 18.25 -5.11 8.17
C ASN A 236 19.00 -4.89 6.85
N GLU A 237 19.91 -5.79 6.46
CA GLU A 237 20.61 -5.70 5.17
C GLU A 237 19.68 -5.82 3.96
N SER A 238 18.59 -6.57 4.08
CA SER A 238 17.60 -6.77 3.02
C SER A 238 16.55 -5.65 2.92
N MET A 239 16.49 -4.76 3.91
CA MET A 239 15.49 -3.68 3.97
C MET A 239 15.47 -2.73 2.77
N PRO A 240 16.59 -2.41 2.09
CA PRO A 240 16.53 -1.61 0.87
C PRO A 240 15.70 -2.27 -0.23
N LEU A 241 15.77 -3.60 -0.36
CA LEU A 241 14.98 -4.35 -1.33
C LEU A 241 13.51 -4.37 -0.94
N VAL A 242 13.20 -4.60 0.35
CA VAL A 242 11.83 -4.56 0.86
C VAL A 242 11.24 -3.16 0.67
N THR A 243 11.99 -2.09 0.97
CA THR A 243 11.56 -0.70 0.76
C THR A 243 11.25 -0.44 -0.71
N LYS A 244 12.07 -0.94 -1.64
CA LYS A 244 11.78 -0.86 -3.07
C LYS A 244 10.50 -1.60 -3.45
N GLN A 245 10.20 -2.73 -2.80
CA GLN A 245 8.93 -3.42 -3.04
C GLN A 245 7.73 -2.63 -2.51
N LEU A 246 7.85 -2.01 -1.33
CA LEU A 246 6.82 -1.12 -0.79
C LEU A 246 6.54 0.05 -1.74
N GLN A 247 7.57 0.59 -2.38
CA GLN A 247 7.43 1.69 -3.34
C GLN A 247 6.50 1.41 -4.52
N TYR A 248 6.29 0.14 -4.89
CA TYR A 248 5.33 -0.18 -5.94
C TYR A 248 3.89 0.16 -5.53
N LEU A 249 3.57 0.22 -4.23
CA LEU A 249 2.22 0.57 -3.75
C LEU A 249 1.82 1.97 -4.21
N TRP A 250 2.72 2.95 -4.08
CA TRP A 250 2.53 4.32 -4.59
C TRP A 250 3.17 4.53 -5.97
N GLY A 251 3.34 3.44 -6.73
CA GLY A 251 3.75 3.50 -8.13
C GLY A 251 2.58 3.85 -9.04
N VAL A 252 2.86 4.51 -10.17
CA VAL A 252 1.85 5.00 -11.13
C VAL A 252 0.87 3.90 -11.57
N SER A 253 1.36 2.68 -11.84
CA SER A 253 0.50 1.56 -12.26
C SER A 253 -0.49 1.17 -11.16
N VAL A 254 -0.03 0.89 -9.94
CA VAL A 254 -0.90 0.50 -8.81
C VAL A 254 -1.87 1.62 -8.45
N ILE A 255 -1.43 2.88 -8.43
CA ILE A 255 -2.32 4.03 -8.19
C ILE A 255 -3.42 4.08 -9.24
N ARG A 256 -3.09 3.91 -10.53
CA ARG A 256 -4.08 3.92 -11.62
C ARG A 256 -5.08 2.78 -11.51
N THR A 257 -4.63 1.59 -11.12
CA THR A 257 -5.51 0.43 -10.90
C THR A 257 -6.43 0.65 -9.70
N LEU A 258 -5.90 1.11 -8.56
CA LEU A 258 -6.69 1.29 -7.34
C LEU A 258 -7.68 2.46 -7.48
N PHE A 259 -7.23 3.62 -7.98
CA PHE A 259 -8.07 4.80 -8.18
C PHE A 259 -8.76 4.85 -9.55
N SER A 260 -8.96 3.70 -10.22
CA SER A 260 -9.59 3.61 -11.55
C SER A 260 -10.90 4.39 -11.63
N ASP A 261 -11.72 4.31 -10.58
CA ASP A 261 -13.05 4.91 -10.52
C ASP A 261 -13.00 6.44 -10.44
N VAL A 262 -11.99 6.98 -9.76
CA VAL A 262 -11.74 8.42 -9.67
C VAL A 262 -11.09 8.94 -10.95
N LEU A 263 -10.12 8.20 -11.49
CA LEU A 263 -9.29 8.64 -12.61
C LEU A 263 -9.96 8.52 -13.97
N SER A 264 -10.87 7.56 -14.15
CA SER A 264 -11.62 7.31 -15.39
C SER A 264 -12.65 8.38 -15.71
N LYS A 265 -13.05 9.18 -14.71
CA LYS A 265 -13.89 10.35 -14.93
C LYS A 265 -13.14 11.38 -15.77
N LYS A 266 -13.65 11.61 -16.97
CA LYS A 266 -13.28 12.81 -17.73
C LYS A 266 -13.84 14.01 -16.97
N LEU A 267 -12.96 14.91 -16.53
CA LEU A 267 -13.36 16.27 -16.20
C LEU A 267 -13.93 16.85 -17.50
N GLU A 268 -15.26 16.94 -17.60
CA GLU A 268 -15.93 17.36 -18.83
C GLU A 268 -15.45 18.76 -19.24
N SER A 269 -14.56 18.81 -20.23
CA SER A 269 -14.45 19.96 -21.12
C SER A 269 -15.54 19.79 -22.18
N GLN A 270 -16.79 20.19 -21.88
CA GLN A 270 -17.84 20.14 -22.89
C GLN A 270 -17.50 21.10 -24.04
N GLU A 271 -17.51 20.57 -25.27
CA GLU A 271 -17.54 21.36 -26.50
C GLU A 271 -18.74 22.33 -26.48
N PRO A 272 -18.58 23.55 -27.02
CA PRO A 272 -19.64 24.54 -27.00
C PRO A 272 -20.85 24.05 -27.78
N THR A 273 -22.00 23.98 -27.10
CA THR A 273 -23.31 23.76 -27.70
C THR A 273 -23.54 24.79 -28.82
N PRO A 274 -24.12 24.42 -29.97
CA PRO A 274 -24.42 25.39 -31.03
C PRO A 274 -25.42 26.44 -30.52
N PRO A 275 -25.20 27.73 -30.79
CA PRO A 275 -26.13 28.77 -30.34
C PRO A 275 -27.48 28.67 -31.08
N PRO A 276 -28.59 29.04 -30.43
CA PRO A 276 -29.90 29.10 -31.08
C PRO A 276 -29.94 30.18 -32.17
N PRO A 277 -30.76 30.04 -33.21
CA PRO A 277 -30.83 31.00 -34.32
C PRO A 277 -31.40 32.34 -33.84
N GLN A 278 -30.64 33.42 -34.04
CA GLN A 278 -31.12 34.80 -33.82
C GLN A 278 -31.56 35.45 -35.15
N PRO A 279 -32.62 36.27 -35.14
CA PRO A 279 -33.14 36.93 -36.33
C PRO A 279 -32.30 38.15 -36.70
N SER A 280 -32.23 38.40 -38.01
CA SER A 280 -31.43 39.43 -38.67
C SER A 280 -31.98 40.84 -38.48
N THR A 281 -31.16 41.75 -37.94
CA THR A 281 -31.18 43.18 -38.29
C THR A 281 -29.79 43.79 -38.18
N SER A 282 -29.45 44.53 -39.23
CA SER A 282 -28.17 45.17 -39.50
C SER A 282 -28.08 46.54 -38.82
N GLN A 283 -26.94 46.90 -38.22
CA GLN A 283 -26.17 48.12 -38.56
C GLN A 283 -24.93 48.34 -37.65
N ASN A 284 -23.89 48.83 -38.32
CA ASN A 284 -22.53 49.19 -37.94
C ASN A 284 -22.27 49.79 -36.55
N ASN A 285 -21.19 49.32 -35.88
CA ASN A 285 -20.08 50.16 -35.38
C ASN A 285 -18.92 49.30 -34.79
N LEU A 286 -17.70 49.56 -35.30
CA LEU A 286 -16.31 49.35 -34.81
C LEU A 286 -15.92 48.25 -33.77
N PRO A 287 -14.74 47.59 -33.89
CA PRO A 287 -14.43 46.32 -33.22
C PRO A 287 -13.48 46.47 -32.02
N VAL A 288 -13.97 46.78 -30.81
CA VAL A 288 -13.09 46.69 -29.60
C VAL A 288 -13.79 46.12 -28.35
N LYS A 289 -15.11 45.83 -28.37
CA LYS A 289 -15.82 45.37 -27.15
C LYS A 289 -16.10 43.86 -27.03
N ASN A 290 -15.67 43.03 -27.98
CA ASN A 290 -16.00 41.59 -28.00
C ASN A 290 -14.88 40.65 -27.55
N LEU A 291 -13.70 41.14 -27.14
CA LEU A 291 -12.63 40.27 -26.62
C LEU A 291 -12.86 39.87 -25.14
N PHE A 292 -13.50 40.74 -24.34
CA PHE A 292 -13.74 40.49 -22.91
C PHE A 292 -14.86 39.50 -22.61
N LYS A 293 -15.71 39.15 -23.59
CA LYS A 293 -16.78 38.16 -23.40
C LYS A 293 -16.31 36.71 -23.62
N ARG A 294 -15.22 36.49 -24.37
CA ARG A 294 -14.70 35.14 -24.67
C ARG A 294 -13.82 34.58 -23.54
N ALA A 295 -13.23 35.44 -22.71
CA ALA A 295 -12.50 35.02 -21.50
C ALA A 295 -13.42 34.64 -20.34
N PHE A 296 -14.62 35.23 -20.24
CA PHE A 296 -15.58 34.93 -19.16
C PHE A 296 -16.36 33.63 -19.38
N GLN A 297 -16.39 33.11 -20.61
CA GLN A 297 -17.03 31.81 -20.92
C GLN A 297 -16.15 30.61 -20.52
N LYS A 298 -14.82 30.77 -20.41
CA LYS A 298 -13.94 29.73 -19.84
C LYS A 298 -14.05 29.61 -18.31
N SER A 299 -14.45 30.68 -17.60
CA SER A 299 -14.79 30.59 -16.15
C SER A 299 -16.15 29.97 -15.87
N ALA A 300 -17.00 29.75 -16.88
CA ALA A 300 -18.31 29.12 -16.66
C ALA A 300 -18.21 27.59 -16.52
N SER A 301 -17.25 26.94 -17.19
CA SER A 301 -17.01 25.50 -17.03
C SER A 301 -16.35 25.16 -15.69
N VAL A 302 -15.45 26.02 -15.20
CA VAL A 302 -14.84 25.90 -13.87
C VAL A 302 -15.87 26.15 -12.76
N ARG A 303 -16.83 27.08 -12.94
CA ARG A 303 -17.96 27.26 -12.02
C ARG A 303 -18.85 26.03 -11.84
N ASN A 304 -18.87 25.09 -12.79
CA ASN A 304 -19.63 23.84 -12.65
C ASN A 304 -18.85 22.77 -11.87
N ILE A 305 -17.52 22.80 -11.86
CA ILE A 305 -16.67 21.97 -10.97
C ILE A 305 -16.75 22.50 -9.52
N LEU A 306 -16.93 23.81 -9.37
CA LEU A 306 -16.95 24.53 -8.08
C LEU A 306 -18.31 24.56 -7.40
N LYS A 307 -19.39 24.17 -8.06
CA LYS A 307 -20.66 23.95 -7.37
C LYS A 307 -20.63 22.55 -6.78
N PRO A 308 -20.99 22.36 -5.50
CA PRO A 308 -21.31 21.05 -5.00
C PRO A 308 -22.53 20.56 -5.79
N VAL A 309 -22.29 19.87 -6.91
CA VAL A 309 -23.35 19.34 -7.76
C VAL A 309 -24.11 18.26 -6.97
N GLY A 310 -23.47 17.70 -5.94
CA GLY A 310 -24.01 16.60 -5.16
C GLY A 310 -24.33 15.41 -6.05
N GLY A 311 -24.87 14.35 -5.45
CA GLY A 311 -25.47 13.26 -6.21
C GLY A 311 -24.74 11.94 -6.13
N LYS A 312 -23.51 11.88 -5.60
CA LYS A 312 -22.93 10.59 -5.20
C LYS A 312 -23.45 10.17 -3.83
N ARG A 313 -24.03 8.99 -3.73
CA ARG A 313 -24.47 8.44 -2.45
C ARG A 313 -23.26 7.88 -1.70
N VAL A 314 -23.19 8.18 -0.41
CA VAL A 314 -22.07 7.80 0.47
C VAL A 314 -21.98 6.27 0.63
N ASP A 315 -23.11 5.58 0.54
CA ASP A 315 -23.25 4.12 0.59
C ASP A 315 -22.95 3.41 -0.73
N SER A 316 -22.57 4.15 -1.78
CA SER A 316 -22.22 3.53 -3.06
C SER A 316 -20.90 2.75 -2.97
N VAL A 317 -20.84 1.62 -3.69
CA VAL A 317 -19.66 0.75 -3.75
C VAL A 317 -18.42 1.50 -4.22
N GLU A 318 -18.58 2.42 -5.17
CA GLU A 318 -17.52 3.30 -5.67
C GLU A 318 -16.92 4.16 -4.53
N VAL A 319 -17.78 4.78 -3.72
CA VAL A 319 -17.35 5.64 -2.60
C VAL A 319 -16.68 4.84 -1.52
N GLN A 320 -17.24 3.69 -1.14
CA GLN A 320 -16.63 2.81 -0.15
C GLN A 320 -15.23 2.34 -0.60
N LYS A 321 -15.08 1.92 -1.86
CA LYS A 321 -13.79 1.52 -2.42
C LYS A 321 -12.75 2.65 -2.35
N VAL A 322 -13.10 3.85 -2.80
CA VAL A 322 -12.18 5.02 -2.75
C VAL A 322 -11.81 5.38 -1.32
N CYS A 323 -12.76 5.32 -0.39
CA CYS A 323 -12.49 5.56 1.03
C CYS A 323 -11.54 4.51 1.61
N SER A 324 -11.75 3.22 1.33
CA SER A 324 -10.86 2.14 1.79
C SER A 324 -9.43 2.32 1.25
N ILE A 325 -9.27 2.74 -0.01
CA ILE A 325 -7.96 3.05 -0.58
C ILE A 325 -7.32 4.25 0.16
N CYS A 326 -8.10 5.28 0.47
CA CYS A 326 -7.58 6.43 1.21
C CYS A 326 -7.15 6.04 2.64
N VAL A 327 -7.91 5.17 3.31
CA VAL A 327 -7.55 4.60 4.61
C VAL A 327 -6.24 3.82 4.50
N LEU A 328 -6.06 2.98 3.48
CA LEU A 328 -4.80 2.26 3.26
C LEU A 328 -3.60 3.22 3.21
N TYR A 329 -3.67 4.28 2.41
CA TYR A 329 -2.57 5.24 2.30
C TYR A 329 -2.37 6.06 3.57
N GLN A 330 -3.45 6.42 4.29
CA GLN A 330 -3.33 7.05 5.61
C GLN A 330 -2.64 6.13 6.62
N THR A 331 -3.03 4.87 6.69
CA THR A 331 -2.39 3.86 7.54
C THR A 331 -0.93 3.65 7.12
N ALA A 332 -0.60 3.67 5.84
CA ALA A 332 0.78 3.60 5.36
C ALA A 332 1.59 4.84 5.80
N LEU A 333 1.02 6.04 5.71
CA LEU A 333 1.65 7.30 6.11
C LEU A 333 1.89 7.40 7.63
N SER A 334 1.04 6.79 8.45
CA SER A 334 1.18 6.74 9.91
C SER A 334 2.09 5.60 10.39
N THR A 335 2.13 4.49 9.65
CA THR A 335 2.94 3.30 9.99
C THR A 335 4.38 3.43 9.50
N LEU A 336 4.58 3.84 8.24
CA LEU A 336 5.89 3.84 7.56
C LEU A 336 6.57 5.21 7.67
N THR A 337 6.68 5.72 8.89
CA THR A 337 7.12 7.11 9.18
C THR A 337 8.46 7.49 8.55
N GLN A 338 9.41 6.54 8.45
CA GLN A 338 10.74 6.79 7.89
C GLN A 338 10.74 7.05 6.38
N ILE A 339 9.73 6.52 5.68
CA ILE A 339 9.58 6.66 4.22
C ILE A 339 8.33 7.45 3.85
N ARG A 340 7.70 8.13 4.81
CA ARG A 340 6.49 8.95 4.64
C ARG A 340 6.59 9.92 3.47
N LEU A 341 7.73 10.60 3.32
CA LEU A 341 7.95 11.57 2.24
C LEU A 341 7.94 10.91 0.85
N GLN A 342 8.44 9.68 0.74
CA GLN A 342 8.43 8.92 -0.52
C GLN A 342 7.00 8.56 -0.93
N ILE A 343 6.15 8.20 0.04
CA ILE A 343 4.72 7.92 -0.19
C ILE A 343 4.02 9.17 -0.71
N LEU A 344 4.18 10.31 -0.01
CA LEU A 344 3.58 11.59 -0.43
C LEU A 344 4.04 12.01 -1.83
N THR A 345 5.34 11.88 -2.12
CA THR A 345 5.89 12.20 -3.44
C THR A 345 5.33 11.26 -4.51
N GLY A 346 5.19 9.97 -4.24
CA GLY A 346 4.60 9.00 -5.16
C GLY A 346 3.14 9.29 -5.50
N LEU A 347 2.33 9.61 -4.48
CA LEU A 347 0.92 9.94 -4.65
C LEU A 347 0.71 11.27 -5.41
N THR A 348 1.63 12.22 -5.24
CA THR A 348 1.55 13.54 -5.89
C THR A 348 2.15 13.59 -7.29
N TYR A 349 2.89 12.54 -7.69
CA TYR A 349 3.49 12.44 -9.03
C TYR A 349 2.45 12.29 -10.15
N LEU A 350 1.23 11.82 -9.83
CA LEU A 350 0.16 11.72 -10.81
C LEU A 350 -0.68 13.01 -10.78
N ASP A 351 -0.37 13.94 -11.67
CA ASP A 351 -0.94 15.31 -11.70
C ASP A 351 -2.48 15.35 -11.59
N ASP A 352 -3.16 14.40 -12.23
CA ASP A 352 -4.63 14.32 -12.25
C ASP A 352 -5.27 13.77 -10.96
N LEU A 353 -4.50 13.14 -10.06
CA LEU A 353 -5.07 12.41 -8.92
C LEU A 353 -5.73 13.36 -7.93
N LEU A 354 -5.01 14.37 -7.46
CA LEU A 354 -5.51 15.29 -6.43
C LEU A 354 -6.68 16.15 -6.91
N PRO A 355 -6.67 16.71 -8.13
CA PRO A 355 -7.81 17.48 -8.63
C PRO A 355 -9.06 16.62 -8.79
N LYS A 356 -8.92 15.39 -9.30
CA LYS A 356 -10.05 14.45 -9.40
C LYS A 356 -10.53 13.96 -8.05
N LEU A 357 -9.63 13.75 -7.09
CA LEU A 357 -9.99 13.42 -5.70
C LEU A 357 -10.74 14.57 -5.03
N TRP A 358 -10.33 15.82 -5.26
CA TRP A 358 -11.06 17.00 -4.79
C TRP A 358 -12.46 17.10 -5.40
N ALA A 359 -12.57 16.95 -6.72
CA ALA A 359 -13.87 16.91 -7.40
C ALA A 359 -14.76 15.80 -6.83
N PHE A 360 -14.18 14.62 -6.60
CA PHE A 360 -14.86 13.50 -5.96
C PHE A 360 -15.38 13.87 -4.56
N ILE A 361 -14.55 14.49 -3.72
CA ILE A 361 -14.92 15.01 -2.39
C ILE A 361 -16.10 15.99 -2.50
N CYS A 362 -16.12 16.89 -3.49
CA CYS A 362 -17.20 17.85 -3.67
C CYS A 362 -18.54 17.22 -4.12
N GLU A 363 -18.50 16.13 -4.89
CA GLU A 363 -19.67 15.42 -5.40
C GLU A 363 -20.42 14.58 -4.36
N LEU A 364 -19.81 14.32 -3.19
CA LEU A 364 -20.39 13.46 -2.16
C LEU A 364 -21.67 14.05 -1.53
N GLY A 365 -22.68 13.21 -1.34
CA GLY A 365 -23.90 13.57 -0.63
C GLY A 365 -24.89 14.43 -1.43
N PRO A 366 -26.12 14.61 -0.91
CA PRO A 366 -27.21 15.29 -1.62
C PRO A 366 -27.08 16.83 -1.65
N GLN A 367 -26.33 17.41 -0.71
CA GLN A 367 -26.13 18.87 -0.61
C GLN A 367 -24.67 19.29 -0.89
N GLY A 368 -23.84 18.37 -1.42
CA GLY A 368 -22.41 18.59 -1.61
C GLY A 368 -21.55 18.13 -0.45
N GLY A 369 -20.36 17.60 -0.77
CA GLY A 369 -19.57 16.85 0.21
C GLY A 369 -19.03 17.72 1.34
N LEU A 370 -18.81 19.01 1.09
CA LEU A 370 -18.26 19.93 2.10
C LEU A 370 -19.13 20.01 3.37
N LYS A 371 -20.47 19.97 3.22
CA LYS A 371 -21.37 19.91 4.38
C LYS A 371 -21.31 18.55 5.08
N LEU A 372 -21.24 17.47 4.31
CA LEU A 372 -21.11 16.11 4.82
C LEU A 372 -19.88 15.97 5.72
N PHE A 373 -18.70 16.44 5.29
CA PHE A 373 -17.48 16.40 6.12
C PHE A 373 -17.62 17.19 7.42
N MET A 374 -18.36 18.31 7.39
CA MET A 374 -18.63 19.10 8.59
C MET A 374 -19.56 18.37 9.56
N GLU A 375 -20.51 17.58 9.06
CA GLU A 375 -21.37 16.72 9.89
C GLU A 375 -20.60 15.51 10.44
N CYS A 376 -19.68 14.94 9.66
CA CYS A 376 -18.81 13.84 10.09
C CYS A 376 -17.95 14.18 11.32
N LEU A 377 -17.61 15.45 11.57
CA LEU A 377 -16.86 15.85 12.77
C LEU A 377 -17.59 15.50 14.08
N ASN A 378 -18.92 15.55 14.06
CA ASN A 378 -19.79 15.38 15.21
C ASN A 378 -20.27 13.93 15.38
N ASN A 379 -20.08 13.09 14.37
CA ASN A 379 -20.42 11.68 14.39
C ASN A 379 -19.14 10.84 14.58
N ASP A 380 -19.25 9.70 15.25
CA ASP A 380 -18.11 8.78 15.47
C ASP A 380 -18.39 7.39 14.89
N THR A 381 -19.01 7.36 13.71
CA THR A 381 -19.28 6.11 12.99
C THR A 381 -18.08 5.72 12.13
N GLU A 382 -17.95 4.44 11.79
CA GLU A 382 -16.86 3.97 10.93
C GLU A 382 -16.90 4.63 9.53
N GLU A 383 -18.10 4.89 8.99
CA GLU A 383 -18.25 5.61 7.72
C GLU A 383 -17.71 7.05 7.82
N SER A 384 -17.96 7.72 8.96
CA SER A 384 -17.45 9.07 9.17
C SER A 384 -15.92 9.10 9.27
N LYS A 385 -15.30 8.12 9.92
CA LYS A 385 -13.84 7.99 10.01
C LYS A 385 -13.21 7.74 8.64
N GLN A 386 -13.80 6.85 7.85
CA GLN A 386 -13.34 6.56 6.49
C GLN A 386 -13.38 7.79 5.57
N LEU A 387 -14.47 8.56 5.64
CA LEU A 387 -14.58 9.84 4.92
C LEU A 387 -13.48 10.81 5.40
N LEU A 388 -13.36 11.02 6.70
CA LEU A 388 -12.35 11.93 7.25
C LEU A 388 -10.92 11.52 6.87
N ALA A 389 -10.61 10.22 6.78
CA ALA A 389 -9.32 9.73 6.30
C ALA A 389 -9.04 10.11 4.84
N MET A 390 -10.06 10.10 3.97
CA MET A 390 -9.94 10.61 2.60
C MET A 390 -9.64 12.12 2.57
N LEU A 391 -10.31 12.91 3.41
CA LEU A 391 -10.00 14.34 3.54
C LEU A 391 -8.58 14.57 4.06
N MET A 392 -8.13 13.78 5.04
CA MET A 392 -6.76 13.84 5.57
C MET A 392 -5.73 13.56 4.48
N LEU A 393 -5.94 12.51 3.68
CA LEU A 393 -5.02 12.15 2.60
C LEU A 393 -4.93 13.23 1.55
N PHE A 394 -6.08 13.78 1.16
CA PHE A 394 -6.11 14.91 0.24
C PHE A 394 -5.31 16.11 0.78
N CYS A 395 -5.50 16.47 2.05
CA CYS A 395 -4.78 17.59 2.67
C CYS A 395 -3.28 17.34 2.77
N ASP A 396 -2.85 16.15 3.22
CA ASP A 396 -1.44 15.79 3.35
C ASP A 396 -0.72 15.81 2.00
N CYS A 397 -1.35 15.24 0.96
CA CYS A 397 -0.77 15.21 -0.39
C CYS A 397 -0.75 16.61 -1.03
N SER A 398 -1.84 17.38 -0.92
CA SER A 398 -1.92 18.73 -1.48
C SER A 398 -0.92 19.68 -0.81
N ARG A 399 -0.77 19.57 0.51
CA ARG A 399 0.24 20.29 1.27
C ARG A 399 1.65 19.97 0.80
N HIS A 400 1.97 18.69 0.65
CA HIS A 400 3.27 18.26 0.15
C HIS A 400 3.54 18.82 -1.25
N LEU A 401 2.62 18.63 -2.20
CA LEU A 401 2.73 19.10 -3.57
C LEU A 401 2.96 20.62 -3.64
N ILE A 402 2.10 21.41 -3.01
CA ILE A 402 2.16 22.87 -3.12
C ILE A 402 3.35 23.46 -2.36
N THR A 403 3.94 22.72 -1.43
CA THR A 403 5.20 23.12 -0.80
C THR A 403 6.39 22.94 -1.74
N ILE A 404 6.38 21.91 -2.60
CA ILE A 404 7.50 21.61 -3.50
C ILE A 404 7.45 22.37 -4.83
N LEU A 405 6.26 22.76 -5.30
CA LEU A 405 6.09 23.53 -6.54
C LEU A 405 6.65 24.95 -6.41
N ASP A 406 7.19 25.48 -7.49
CA ASP A 406 7.63 26.88 -7.55
C ASP A 406 6.45 27.85 -7.80
N ASP A 407 6.74 29.16 -7.80
CA ASP A 407 5.70 30.17 -8.00
C ASP A 407 5.13 30.17 -9.44
N ILE A 408 5.93 29.79 -10.45
CA ILE A 408 5.47 29.76 -11.85
C ILE A 408 4.48 28.60 -12.01
N GLU A 409 4.83 27.42 -11.52
CA GLU A 409 3.97 26.22 -11.55
C GLU A 409 2.63 26.47 -10.86
N VAL A 410 2.65 27.11 -9.67
CA VAL A 410 1.44 27.38 -8.88
C VAL A 410 0.57 28.48 -9.47
N TYR A 411 1.14 29.63 -9.84
CA TYR A 411 0.34 30.80 -10.20
C TYR A 411 0.06 30.93 -11.70
N GLU A 412 0.95 30.40 -12.55
CA GLU A 412 0.91 30.64 -13.99
C GLU A 412 0.53 29.38 -14.77
N GLU A 413 1.23 28.27 -14.53
CA GLU A 413 0.94 27.02 -15.23
C GLU A 413 -0.36 26.38 -14.74
N GLN A 414 -0.58 26.36 -13.42
CA GLN A 414 -1.78 25.83 -12.78
C GLN A 414 -2.13 24.42 -13.28
N THR A 415 -1.12 23.56 -13.40
CA THR A 415 -1.23 22.19 -13.90
C THR A 415 -2.00 21.31 -12.93
N SER A 416 -1.62 21.35 -11.65
CA SER A 416 -2.29 20.59 -10.59
C SER A 416 -3.60 21.25 -10.19
N PHE A 417 -3.58 22.48 -9.65
CA PHE A 417 -4.79 23.17 -9.21
C PHE A 417 -4.96 24.51 -9.91
N LYS A 418 -6.20 24.84 -10.27
CA LYS A 418 -6.56 26.20 -10.65
C LYS A 418 -6.64 27.08 -9.42
N ILE A 419 -6.33 28.35 -9.59
CA ILE A 419 -6.44 29.34 -8.51
C ILE A 419 -7.87 29.38 -7.93
N GLU A 420 -8.89 29.25 -8.76
CA GLU A 420 -10.30 29.20 -8.31
C GLU A 420 -10.58 27.98 -7.39
N GLU A 421 -9.90 26.86 -7.63
CA GLU A 421 -9.99 25.67 -6.78
C GLU A 421 -9.27 25.90 -5.45
N LEU A 422 -8.08 26.51 -5.46
CA LEU A 422 -7.33 26.85 -4.25
C LEU A 422 -8.11 27.81 -3.34
N ILE A 423 -8.83 28.78 -3.91
CA ILE A 423 -9.73 29.68 -3.16
C ILE A 423 -10.84 28.87 -2.50
N THR A 424 -11.46 27.93 -3.23
CA THR A 424 -12.57 27.13 -2.70
C THR A 424 -12.10 26.15 -1.62
N ILE A 425 -10.95 25.51 -1.83
CA ILE A 425 -10.29 24.64 -0.85
C ILE A 425 -9.98 25.45 0.42
N SER A 426 -9.29 26.59 0.31
CA SER A 426 -8.95 27.41 1.48
C SER A 426 -10.20 27.92 2.22
N LEU A 427 -11.27 28.31 1.51
CA LEU A 427 -12.53 28.69 2.15
C LEU A 427 -13.13 27.53 2.95
N PHE A 428 -13.16 26.32 2.38
CA PHE A 428 -13.63 25.13 3.06
C PHE A 428 -12.79 24.83 4.30
N LEU A 429 -11.46 24.70 4.14
CA LEU A 429 -10.54 24.37 5.23
C LEU A 429 -10.60 25.42 6.35
N ASN A 430 -10.68 26.71 6.02
CA ASN A 430 -10.84 27.77 7.02
C ASN A 430 -12.14 27.59 7.81
N THR A 431 -13.24 27.21 7.15
CA THR A 431 -14.52 26.93 7.84
C THR A 431 -14.39 25.71 8.75
N PHE A 432 -13.74 24.67 8.24
CA PHE A 432 -13.57 23.39 8.91
C PHE A 432 -12.72 23.53 10.18
N VAL A 433 -11.55 24.17 10.06
CA VAL A 433 -10.66 24.46 11.20
C VAL A 433 -11.36 25.35 12.22
N PHE A 434 -12.05 26.41 11.78
CA PHE A 434 -12.80 27.28 12.69
C PHE A 434 -13.84 26.49 13.48
N LYS A 435 -14.63 25.62 12.83
CA LYS A 435 -15.61 24.78 13.51
C LYS A 435 -14.95 23.85 14.54
N MET A 436 -13.84 23.19 14.19
CA MET A 436 -13.12 22.32 15.13
C MET A 436 -12.64 23.05 16.39
N ILE A 437 -12.20 24.30 16.25
CA ILE A 437 -11.74 25.13 17.38
C ILE A 437 -12.94 25.67 18.16
N TRP A 438 -13.91 26.26 17.49
CA TRP A 438 -15.06 26.94 18.10
C TRP A 438 -15.99 25.99 18.86
N GLU A 439 -16.19 24.78 18.35
CA GLU A 439 -16.99 23.75 19.02
C GLU A 439 -16.21 22.99 20.11
N GLY A 440 -14.96 23.38 20.41
CA GLY A 440 -14.15 22.76 21.45
C GLY A 440 -13.72 21.32 21.14
N ILE A 441 -13.82 20.87 19.88
CA ILE A 441 -13.47 19.50 19.47
C ILE A 441 -12.00 19.20 19.81
N LEU A 442 -11.13 20.21 19.68
CA LEU A 442 -9.69 20.08 19.92
C LEU A 442 -9.35 19.88 21.42
N GLU A 443 -10.15 20.40 22.34
CA GLU A 443 -9.85 20.33 23.79
C GLU A 443 -9.85 18.89 24.31
N ASN A 444 -10.65 18.02 23.69
CA ASN A 444 -10.75 16.60 24.02
C ASN A 444 -10.16 15.68 22.92
N ALA A 445 -9.59 16.24 21.85
CA ALA A 445 -9.13 15.46 20.71
C ALA A 445 -7.91 14.60 21.09
N LYS A 446 -8.01 13.30 20.82
CA LYS A 446 -6.90 12.34 20.90
C LYS A 446 -6.89 11.48 19.65
N GLY A 447 -5.70 11.00 19.28
CA GLY A 447 -5.52 10.12 18.12
C GLY A 447 -5.96 10.78 16.81
N GLU A 448 -6.83 10.09 16.07
CA GLU A 448 -7.24 10.43 14.70
C GLU A 448 -7.79 11.84 14.54
N LYS A 449 -8.60 12.35 15.48
CA LYS A 449 -9.15 13.72 15.39
C LYS A 449 -8.08 14.80 15.48
N LEU A 450 -7.00 14.54 16.23
CA LEU A 450 -5.86 15.45 16.34
C LEU A 450 -5.00 15.39 15.07
N GLU A 451 -4.80 14.20 14.51
CA GLU A 451 -4.11 14.03 13.22
C GLU A 451 -4.87 14.72 12.08
N LEU A 452 -6.20 14.59 12.04
CA LEU A 452 -7.08 15.32 11.13
C LEU A 452 -6.87 16.83 11.21
N PHE A 453 -6.86 17.37 12.43
CA PHE A 453 -6.61 18.80 12.64
C PHE A 453 -5.25 19.21 12.06
N HIS A 454 -4.18 18.46 12.34
CA HIS A 454 -2.84 18.78 11.83
C HIS A 454 -2.76 18.74 10.31
N SER A 455 -3.42 17.77 9.65
CA SER A 455 -3.46 17.68 8.19
C SER A 455 -4.21 18.87 7.57
N VAL A 456 -5.43 19.15 8.06
CA VAL A 456 -6.30 20.22 7.54
C VAL A 456 -5.71 21.60 7.82
N HIS A 457 -5.31 21.87 9.06
CA HIS A 457 -4.70 23.14 9.45
C HIS A 457 -3.35 23.35 8.74
N GLY A 458 -2.53 22.31 8.67
CA GLY A 458 -1.25 22.38 7.97
C GLY A 458 -1.41 22.74 6.50
N TRP A 459 -2.44 22.20 5.83
CA TRP A 459 -2.73 22.57 4.45
C TRP A 459 -3.26 24.01 4.32
N LEU A 460 -4.17 24.42 5.20
CA LEU A 460 -4.69 25.79 5.26
C LEU A 460 -3.56 26.83 5.41
N MET A 461 -2.59 26.56 6.28
CA MET A 461 -1.46 27.47 6.51
C MET A 461 -0.55 27.61 5.30
N VAL A 462 -0.29 26.54 4.55
CA VAL A 462 0.51 26.63 3.31
C VAL A 462 -0.23 27.47 2.26
N LEU A 463 -1.56 27.32 2.14
CA LEU A 463 -2.35 28.17 1.25
C LEU A 463 -2.31 29.64 1.67
N TYR A 464 -2.38 29.92 2.97
CA TYR A 464 -2.25 31.27 3.51
C TYR A 464 -0.87 31.88 3.20
N GLU A 465 0.20 31.13 3.44
CA GLU A 465 1.56 31.58 3.13
C GLU A 465 1.75 31.88 1.63
N ARG A 466 1.19 31.04 0.75
CA ARG A 466 1.21 31.28 -0.70
C ARG A 466 0.40 32.52 -1.06
N ASP A 467 -0.76 32.74 -0.45
CA ASP A 467 -1.55 33.95 -0.71
C ASP A 467 -0.82 35.23 -0.23
N CYS A 468 -0.09 35.16 0.89
CA CYS A 468 0.75 36.26 1.36
C CYS A 468 1.92 36.56 0.41
N ARG A 469 2.50 35.54 -0.24
CA ARG A 469 3.59 35.74 -1.22
C ARG A 469 3.08 36.38 -2.51
N ARG A 470 2.01 35.83 -3.09
CA ARG A 470 1.33 36.38 -4.26
C ARG A 470 -0.17 36.18 -4.08
N ARG A 471 -0.85 37.30 -3.89
CA ARG A 471 -2.27 37.32 -3.59
C ARG A 471 -3.08 36.72 -4.73
N PHE A 472 -3.91 35.75 -4.39
CA PHE A 472 -4.88 35.12 -5.27
C PHE A 472 -6.29 35.10 -4.67
N SER A 473 -6.43 35.28 -3.35
CA SER A 473 -7.72 35.30 -2.66
C SER A 473 -8.39 36.70 -2.63
N PRO A 474 -9.74 36.76 -2.60
CA PRO A 474 -10.48 38.02 -2.43
C PRO A 474 -10.20 38.72 -1.09
N ASP A 475 -10.67 39.96 -0.95
CA ASP A 475 -10.67 40.66 0.35
C ASP A 475 -11.51 39.90 1.39
N ASP A 476 -11.07 39.94 2.66
CA ASP A 476 -11.67 39.25 3.82
C ASP A 476 -11.72 37.72 3.76
N HIS A 477 -11.12 37.06 2.75
CA HIS A 477 -11.19 35.60 2.57
C HIS A 477 -10.74 34.78 3.79
N TRP A 478 -9.71 35.25 4.49
CA TRP A 478 -9.14 34.57 5.64
C TRP A 478 -9.84 34.93 6.96
N LEU A 479 -10.66 35.98 6.98
CA LEU A 479 -11.36 36.46 8.16
C LEU A 479 -12.72 35.76 8.29
N ARG A 480 -12.96 35.10 9.43
CA ARG A 480 -14.29 34.61 9.81
C ARG A 480 -15.04 35.74 10.49
N LYS A 481 -16.17 36.15 9.89
CA LYS A 481 -17.11 37.11 10.44
C LYS A 481 -18.18 36.43 11.26
#